data_AF-F0QW57-F1
#
_entry.id   AF-F0QW57-F1
#
_cell.length_a   1.000
_cell.length_b   1.000
_cell.length_c   1.000
_cell.angle_alpha   90.00
_cell.angle_beta   90.00
_cell.angle_gamma   90.00
#
_symmetry.space_group_name_H-M   'P 1'
#
loop_
_entity.id
_entity.type
_entity.pdbx_description
1 polymer ?
#
loop_
_entity_poly.entity_id
_entity_poly.type
_entity_poly.pdbx_seq_one_letter_code
_entity_poly.pdbx_strand_id
1 'polypeptide(L)'
;MYRYIMRAKPVDELPYRTKIYVNSQVLLPVSLVRALGFEWVRYADVTIRHGDDTIVINNTKLLRTRHTASRQFTIPREIREKYGIKPLDEIEILAIKPKQAKETKTEIEAKTNPIG
;
A
#
# COMPACT_ATOMS: atom_id res chain seq x y z
N MET A 1 -31.01 -25.63 7.05
CA MET A 1 -29.96 -25.34 6.05
C MET A 1 -29.61 -23.85 6.14
N TYR A 2 -28.62 -23.49 6.97
CA TYR A 2 -28.21 -22.09 7.12
C TYR A 2 -27.15 -21.74 6.07
N ARG A 3 -27.50 -20.80 5.20
CA ARG A 3 -26.57 -20.19 4.23
C ARG A 3 -25.66 -19.25 5.00
N TYR A 4 -24.43 -19.69 5.27
CA TYR A 4 -23.41 -18.85 5.90
C TYR A 4 -22.96 -17.78 4.89
N ILE A 5 -23.53 -16.57 5.00
CA ILE A 5 -23.07 -15.41 4.24
C ILE A 5 -21.79 -14.94 4.93
N MET A 6 -20.62 -15.34 4.42
CA MET A 6 -19.35 -14.73 4.81
C MET A 6 -19.32 -13.28 4.34
N ARG A 7 -19.87 -12.37 5.15
CA ARG A 7 -19.54 -10.94 5.05
C ARG A 7 -18.07 -10.82 5.44
N ALA A 8 -17.22 -10.38 4.51
CA ALA A 8 -15.85 -10.01 4.81
C ALA A 8 -15.89 -9.01 5.98
N LYS A 9 -15.30 -9.38 7.13
CA LYS A 9 -15.17 -8.46 8.26
C LYS A 9 -14.42 -7.22 7.77
N PRO A 10 -14.84 -6.00 8.15
CA PRO A 10 -14.03 -4.82 7.91
C PRO A 10 -12.64 -5.07 8.52
N VAL A 11 -11.61 -4.85 7.72
CA VAL A 11 -10.22 -4.87 8.18
C VAL A 11 -9.87 -3.42 8.39
N ASP A 12 -9.84 -2.99 9.64
CA ASP A 12 -9.55 -1.65 10.10
C ASP A 12 -8.20 -1.57 10.83
N GLU A 13 -7.59 -2.72 11.13
CA GLU A 13 -6.35 -2.82 11.91
C GLU A 13 -5.27 -3.64 11.20
N LEU A 14 -4.04 -3.50 11.69
CA LEU A 14 -2.89 -4.31 11.32
C LEU A 14 -2.51 -5.20 12.52
N PRO A 15 -2.06 -6.45 12.30
CA PRO A 15 -1.71 -7.03 11.01
C PRO A 15 -2.92 -7.49 10.18
N TYR A 16 -2.80 -7.42 8.84
CA TYR A 16 -3.85 -7.84 7.90
C TYR A 16 -3.33 -8.85 6.89
N ARG A 17 -4.00 -10.00 6.77
CA ARG A 17 -3.66 -11.05 5.79
C ARG A 17 -4.38 -10.86 4.46
N THR A 18 -3.63 -10.98 3.36
CA THR A 18 -4.15 -10.82 2.02
C THR A 18 -3.35 -11.63 1.00
N LYS A 19 -3.94 -11.81 -0.19
CA LYS A 19 -3.36 -12.57 -1.27
C LYS A 19 -2.74 -11.65 -2.31
N ILE A 20 -1.58 -12.03 -2.84
CA ILE A 20 -0.94 -11.34 -3.95
C ILE A 20 -1.67 -11.68 -5.24
N TYR A 21 -2.03 -10.66 -6.03
CA TYR A 21 -2.65 -10.85 -7.33
C TYR A 21 -1.65 -11.30 -8.40
N VAL A 22 -2.19 -11.82 -9.51
CA VAL A 22 -1.40 -12.34 -10.65
C VAL A 22 -0.39 -11.31 -11.17
N ASN A 23 -0.74 -10.03 -11.12
CA ASN A 23 0.10 -8.91 -11.52
C ASN A 23 1.05 -8.41 -10.41
N SER A 24 1.30 -9.22 -9.37
CA SER A 24 2.16 -8.87 -8.22
C SER A 24 1.67 -7.67 -7.40
N GLN A 25 0.39 -7.32 -7.52
CA GLN A 25 -0.22 -6.28 -6.73
C GLN A 25 -0.89 -6.86 -5.49
N VAL A 26 -0.94 -6.01 -4.47
CA VAL A 26 -1.61 -6.29 -3.20
C VAL A 26 -2.68 -5.24 -3.00
N LEU A 27 -3.90 -5.67 -2.69
CA LEU A 27 -5.03 -4.79 -2.40
C LEU A 27 -5.07 -4.41 -0.92
N LEU A 28 -5.20 -3.11 -0.66
CA LEU A 28 -5.53 -2.51 0.62
C LEU A 28 -7.03 -2.17 0.66
N PRO A 29 -7.82 -2.83 1.52
CA PRO A 29 -9.27 -2.60 1.62
C PRO A 29 -9.61 -1.15 1.98
N VAL A 30 -10.79 -0.69 1.53
CA VAL A 30 -11.30 0.67 1.85
C VAL A 30 -11.36 0.90 3.37
N SER A 31 -11.77 -0.09 4.14
CA SER A 31 -11.85 0.00 5.61
C SER A 31 -10.47 0.29 6.22
N LEU A 32 -9.43 -0.39 5.74
CA LEU A 32 -8.06 -0.24 6.24
C LEU A 32 -7.48 1.12 5.89
N VAL A 33 -7.70 1.57 4.64
CA VAL A 33 -7.23 2.88 4.17
C VAL A 33 -7.87 4.01 4.98
N ARG A 34 -9.18 3.90 5.28
CA ARG A 34 -9.92 4.89 6.07
C ARG A 34 -9.53 4.88 7.54
N ALA A 35 -9.42 3.69 8.13
CA ALA A 35 -9.03 3.54 9.54
C ALA A 35 -7.64 4.13 9.81
N LEU A 36 -6.71 3.98 8.86
CA LEU A 36 -5.34 4.48 8.95
C LEU A 36 -5.15 5.89 8.34
N GLY A 37 -6.21 6.52 7.82
CA GLY A 37 -6.21 7.92 7.40
C GLY A 37 -5.27 8.29 6.24
N PHE A 38 -5.01 7.38 5.29
CA PHE A 38 -4.10 7.62 4.16
C PHE A 38 -4.79 7.69 2.79
N GLU A 39 -6.08 8.03 2.75
CA GLU A 39 -6.92 8.08 1.55
C GLU A 39 -6.35 8.95 0.43
N TRP A 40 -5.54 9.95 0.74
CA TRP A 40 -4.99 10.91 -0.23
C TRP A 40 -3.50 10.71 -0.49
N VAL A 41 -2.87 9.78 0.22
CA VAL A 41 -1.42 9.55 0.13
C VAL A 41 -1.09 8.78 -1.16
N ARG A 42 0.04 9.15 -1.77
CA ARG A 42 0.52 8.55 -3.03
C ARG A 42 1.61 7.50 -2.82
N TYR A 43 2.37 7.60 -1.74
CA TYR A 43 3.51 6.73 -1.46
C TYR A 43 3.52 6.29 0.00
N ALA A 44 3.95 5.08 0.27
CA ALA A 44 4.13 4.57 1.62
C ALA A 44 5.31 3.62 1.70
N ASP A 45 5.86 3.46 2.90
CA ASP A 45 6.68 2.30 3.21
C ASP A 45 5.74 1.22 3.78
N VAL A 46 5.76 0.02 3.22
CA VAL A 46 4.90 -1.09 3.64
C VAL A 46 5.78 -2.20 4.17
N THR A 47 5.49 -2.67 5.38
CA THR A 47 6.14 -3.85 5.95
C THR A 47 5.21 -5.04 5.81
N ILE A 48 5.68 -6.11 5.18
CA ILE A 48 4.94 -7.36 4.98
C ILE A 48 5.71 -8.52 5.60
N ARG A 49 4.99 -9.58 5.94
CA ARG A 49 5.52 -10.90 6.29
C ARG A 49 5.16 -11.91 5.21
N HIS A 50 6.13 -12.70 4.78
CA HIS A 50 5.94 -13.82 3.87
C HIS A 50 6.80 -14.98 4.38
N GLY A 51 6.16 -16.09 4.78
CA GLY A 51 6.83 -17.13 5.55
C GLY A 51 7.44 -16.56 6.84
N ASP A 52 8.73 -16.82 7.05
CA ASP A 52 9.51 -16.33 8.19
C ASP A 52 10.17 -14.96 7.94
N ASP A 53 10.06 -14.42 6.72
CA ASP A 53 10.71 -13.18 6.33
C ASP A 53 9.86 -11.95 6.65
N THR A 54 10.50 -10.95 7.27
CA THR A 54 9.93 -9.60 7.44
C THR A 54 10.55 -8.65 6.42
N ILE A 55 9.73 -8.13 5.52
CA ILE A 55 10.17 -7.43 4.32
C ILE A 55 9.64 -6.00 4.33
N VAL A 56 10.53 -5.03 4.18
CA VAL A 56 10.17 -3.60 4.05
C VAL A 56 10.22 -3.20 2.59
N ILE A 57 9.09 -2.78 2.04
CA ILE A 57 8.95 -2.22 0.71
C ILE A 57 8.90 -0.70 0.84
N ASN A 58 10.02 -0.04 0.55
CA ASN A 58 10.15 1.40 0.69
C ASN A 58 9.54 2.15 -0.51
N ASN A 59 8.93 3.30 -0.23
CA ASN A 59 8.44 4.25 -1.23
C ASN A 59 7.56 3.62 -2.34
N THR A 60 6.71 2.65 -1.98
CA THR A 60 5.82 2.03 -2.96
C THR A 60 4.65 2.94 -3.30
N LYS A 61 4.27 2.97 -4.57
CA LYS A 61 3.17 3.80 -5.06
C LYS A 61 1.83 3.15 -4.69
N LEU A 62 0.99 3.91 -4.00
CA LEU A 62 -0.38 3.54 -3.69
C LEU A 62 -1.30 3.91 -4.85
N LEU A 63 -1.55 2.96 -5.74
CA LEU A 63 -2.47 3.10 -6.86
C LEU A 63 -3.90 3.24 -6.36
N ARG A 64 -4.62 4.24 -6.86
CA ARG A 64 -6.02 4.48 -6.52
C ARG A 64 -6.92 3.74 -7.52
N THR A 65 -7.94 3.08 -7.02
CA THR A 65 -9.02 2.49 -7.83
C THR A 65 -10.05 3.56 -8.20
N ARG A 66 -10.62 3.48 -9.42
CA ARG A 66 -11.44 4.56 -10.02
C ARG A 66 -12.66 4.98 -9.19
N HIS A 67 -13.32 4.05 -8.50
CA HIS A 67 -14.61 4.29 -7.83
C HIS A 67 -14.58 4.06 -6.31
N THR A 68 -13.42 3.77 -5.73
CA THR A 68 -13.30 3.40 -4.32
C THR A 68 -12.05 4.01 -3.70
N ALA A 69 -12.02 4.15 -2.36
CA ALA A 69 -10.84 4.61 -1.65
C ALA A 69 -9.78 3.50 -1.44
N SER A 70 -10.03 2.29 -1.95
CA SER A 70 -9.06 1.20 -1.84
C SER A 70 -7.77 1.58 -2.58
N ARG A 71 -6.67 1.06 -2.06
CA ARG A 71 -5.34 1.28 -2.62
C ARG A 71 -4.75 -0.04 -3.06
N GLN A 72 -3.88 0.00 -4.06
CA GLN A 72 -3.08 -1.15 -4.46
C GLN A 72 -1.62 -0.73 -4.47
N PHE A 73 -0.72 -1.66 -4.14
CA PHE A 73 0.70 -1.46 -4.35
C PHE A 73 1.30 -2.68 -5.03
N THR A 74 2.39 -2.47 -5.75
CA THR A 74 3.10 -3.55 -6.43
C THR A 74 4.29 -3.96 -5.58
N ILE A 75 4.52 -5.27 -5.46
CA ILE A 75 5.75 -5.80 -4.88
C ILE A 75 6.85 -5.75 -5.96
N PRO A 76 7.93 -4.98 -5.76
CA PRO A 76 8.99 -4.83 -6.75
C PRO A 76 9.62 -6.18 -7.14
N ARG A 77 10.13 -6.26 -8.37
CA ARG A 77 10.67 -7.51 -8.92
C ARG A 77 11.84 -8.04 -8.10
N GLU A 78 12.74 -7.14 -7.70
CA GLU A 78 13.91 -7.41 -6.88
C GLU A 78 13.54 -8.01 -5.51
N ILE A 79 12.44 -7.55 -4.92
CA ILE A 79 11.91 -8.09 -3.66
C ILE A 79 11.32 -9.48 -3.91
N ARG A 80 10.54 -9.65 -4.99
CA ARG A 80 9.95 -10.95 -5.31
C ARG A 80 10.99 -12.04 -5.56
N GLU A 81 12.01 -11.72 -6.35
CA GLU A 81 13.08 -12.67 -6.68
C GLU A 81 13.93 -12.98 -5.44
N LYS A 82 14.25 -11.98 -4.62
CA LYS A 82 15.05 -12.16 -3.40
C LYS A 82 14.38 -13.06 -2.36
N TYR A 83 13.07 -12.91 -2.15
CA TYR A 83 12.33 -13.64 -1.12
C TYR A 83 11.44 -14.75 -1.69
N GLY A 84 11.57 -15.07 -2.98
CA GLY A 84 10.80 -16.15 -3.62
C GLY A 84 9.28 -15.92 -3.65
N ILE A 85 8.81 -14.66 -3.58
CA ILE A 85 7.40 -14.31 -3.54
C ILE A 85 6.76 -14.56 -4.91
N LYS A 86 5.71 -15.38 -4.93
CA LYS A 86 4.98 -15.73 -6.15
C LYS A 86 3.60 -15.06 -6.19
N PRO A 87 3.04 -14.88 -7.39
CA PRO A 87 1.63 -14.53 -7.49
C PRO A 87 0.78 -15.59 -6.81
N LEU A 88 -0.33 -15.17 -6.22
CA LEU A 88 -1.24 -16.02 -5.43
C LEU A 88 -0.71 -16.45 -4.06
N ASP A 89 0.49 -16.06 -3.65
CA ASP A 89 0.93 -16.27 -2.27
C ASP A 89 0.11 -15.43 -1.29
N GLU A 90 -0.01 -15.92 -0.06
CA GLU A 90 -0.54 -15.16 1.06
C GLU A 90 0.58 -14.40 1.78
N ILE A 91 0.28 -13.17 2.15
CA ILE A 91 1.16 -12.31 2.95
C ILE A 91 0.39 -11.68 4.08
N GLU A 92 1.13 -11.21 5.08
CA GLU A 92 0.57 -10.45 6.19
C GLU A 92 1.18 -9.05 6.21
N ILE A 93 0.34 -8.03 6.04
CA ILE A 93 0.75 -6.63 6.15
C ILE A 93 0.88 -6.29 7.62
N LEU A 94 2.09 -5.93 8.04
CA LEU A 94 2.41 -5.62 9.44
C LEU A 94 2.34 -4.13 9.74
N ALA A 95 2.79 -3.30 8.81
CA ALA A 95 2.84 -1.85 8.97
C ALA A 95 2.67 -1.13 7.64
N ILE A 96 1.99 0.01 7.66
CA ILE A 96 1.92 0.95 6.55
C ILE A 96 2.33 2.31 7.10
N LYS A 97 3.40 2.89 6.56
CA LYS A 97 3.90 4.23 6.92
C LYS A 97 3.68 5.16 5.73
N PRO A 98 2.59 5.93 5.69
CA PRO A 98 2.31 6.85 4.60
C PRO A 98 3.38 7.95 4.54
N LYS A 99 3.94 8.19 3.36
CA LYS A 99 4.81 9.35 3.12
C LYS A 99 3.90 10.56 2.94
N GLN A 100 3.93 11.49 3.90
CA GLN A 100 3.19 12.75 3.76
C GLN A 100 3.57 13.39 2.41
N ALA A 101 2.57 13.88 1.69
CA ALA A 101 2.80 14.80 0.59
C ALA A 101 3.27 16.13 1.22
N LYS A 102 4.55 16.22 1.59
CA LYS A 102 5.13 17.52 1.92
C LYS A 102 5.01 18.40 0.69
N GLU A 103 4.24 19.47 0.87
CA GLU A 103 4.11 20.68 0.06
C GLU A 103 5.24 20.87 -0.95
N THR A 104 4.98 20.52 -2.21
CA THR A 104 5.77 21.04 -3.33
C THR A 104 5.21 22.43 -3.67
N LYS A 105 5.46 23.41 -2.80
CA LYS A 105 5.27 24.84 -3.11
C LYS A 105 6.53 25.69 -2.98
N THR A 106 7.62 25.18 -2.40
CA THR A 106 8.84 25.98 -2.21
C THR A 106 9.95 25.52 -3.14
N GLU A 107 9.78 25.70 -4.45
CA GLU A 107 10.93 25.67 -5.38
C GLU A 107 10.73 26.46 -6.67
N ILE A 108 9.53 27.00 -6.92
CA ILE A 108 9.26 27.81 -8.13
C ILE A 108 9.43 29.32 -7.86
N GLU A 109 9.32 29.80 -6.61
CA GLU A 109 9.51 31.23 -6.29
C GLU A 109 10.97 31.69 -6.19
N ALA A 110 11.95 30.78 -6.16
CA ALA A 110 13.37 31.15 -6.05
C ALA A 110 14.07 31.39 -7.40
N LYS A 111 13.36 31.31 -8.54
CA LYS A 111 13.97 31.48 -9.89
C LYS A 111 13.35 32.57 -10.76
N THR A 112 12.45 33.40 -10.23
CA THR A 112 11.86 34.53 -10.96
C THR A 112 12.30 35.90 -10.44
N ASN A 113 13.48 36.01 -9.84
CA ASN A 113 14.15 37.30 -9.79
C ASN A 113 15.67 37.23 -10.01
N PRO A 114 16.10 37.21 -11.27
CA PRO A 114 17.21 38.02 -11.72
C PRO A 114 16.57 39.19 -12.49
N ILE A 115 16.56 40.41 -11.96
CA ILE A 115 17.61 41.40 -12.18
C ILE A 115 17.08 42.72 -11.60
N GLY A 116 17.93 43.43 -10.85
CA GLY A 116 17.99 44.89 -10.85
C GLY A 116 16.94 45.63 -10.04
#